data_AF-A0A954W8L8-F1
#
_entry.id   AF-A0A954W8L8-F1
#
_cell.length_a   1.000
_cell.length_b   1.000
_cell.length_c   1.000
_cell.angle_alpha   90.00
_cell.angle_beta   90.00
_cell.angle_gamma   90.00
#
_symmetry.space_group_name_H-M   'P 1'
#
loop_
_entity.id
_entity.type
_entity.pdbx_description
1 polymer ?
#
loop_
_entity_poly.entity_id
_entity_poly.type
_entity_poly.pdbx_seq_one_letter_code
_entity_poly.pdbx_strand_id
1 'polypeptide(L)'
;MATTIDEPKTSPISTAKSPKRGVKLFVSLLLAVHLLAVFVPPYRFATRGPRGTAPTAEGMFGLLKPYIDFTYLDHGYFFFAPNPGASHLMEVTVTPDNSDGDAKPITRRYPNRDQDWPRLLYHRHFMLSEWLNSGFAPSTPPADILQSPEEWNSGNGNARSTR
;
A
#
# COMPACT_ATOMS: atom_id res chain seq x y z
N MET A 1 38.27 -15.41 60.79
CA MET A 1 38.31 -15.83 59.38
C MET A 1 38.06 -14.60 58.53
N ALA A 2 39.12 -14.04 57.92
CA ALA A 2 39.01 -12.87 57.04
C ALA A 2 38.97 -13.37 55.59
N THR A 3 37.86 -13.09 54.91
CA THR A 3 37.64 -13.44 53.50
C THR A 3 38.32 -12.37 52.64
N THR A 4 39.46 -12.72 52.04
CA THR A 4 40.07 -11.92 50.96
C THR A 4 39.17 -12.03 49.73
N ILE A 5 38.63 -10.89 49.28
CA ILE A 5 37.86 -10.79 48.05
C ILE A 5 38.87 -10.57 46.92
N ASP A 6 39.03 -11.54 46.05
CA ASP A 6 39.88 -11.43 44.85
C ASP A 6 39.31 -10.37 43.91
N GLU A 7 40.15 -9.41 43.53
CA GLU A 7 39.81 -8.30 42.65
C GLU A 7 39.64 -8.81 41.20
N PRO A 8 38.56 -8.43 40.48
CA PRO A 8 38.32 -8.94 39.14
C PRO A 8 39.37 -8.39 38.15
N LYS A 9 40.18 -9.29 37.58
CA LYS A 9 41.14 -8.97 36.51
C LYS A 9 40.42 -8.35 35.31
N THR A 10 40.50 -7.04 35.17
CA THR A 10 40.11 -6.30 33.96
C THR A 10 41.05 -6.69 32.83
N SER A 11 40.53 -7.49 31.90
CA SER A 11 41.25 -7.83 30.67
C SER A 11 41.40 -6.56 29.81
N PRO A 12 42.57 -6.32 29.18
CA PRO A 12 42.76 -5.15 28.36
C PRO A 12 41.80 -5.20 27.16
N ILE A 13 40.96 -4.17 27.04
CA ILE A 13 40.08 -3.98 25.89
C ILE A 13 40.98 -3.81 24.66
N SER A 14 40.97 -4.81 23.77
CA SER A 14 41.72 -4.80 22.51
C SER A 14 41.32 -3.58 21.67
N THR A 15 42.22 -2.60 21.59
CA THR A 15 42.07 -1.40 20.76
C THR A 15 42.13 -1.78 19.28
N ALA A 16 40.96 -2.00 18.66
CA ALA A 16 40.86 -2.34 17.25
C ALA A 16 41.43 -1.21 16.39
N LYS A 17 42.44 -1.54 15.58
CA LYS A 17 43.10 -0.61 14.66
C LYS A 17 42.10 -0.10 13.63
N SER A 18 41.86 1.21 13.58
CA SER A 18 40.91 1.79 12.63
C SER A 18 41.34 1.53 11.18
N PRO A 19 40.42 1.13 10.28
CA PRO A 19 40.76 0.85 8.90
C PRO A 19 41.29 2.10 8.19
N LYS A 20 42.22 1.89 7.24
CA LYS A 20 42.82 2.97 6.43
C LYS A 20 41.72 3.73 5.68
N ARG A 21 41.91 5.03 5.45
CA ARG A 21 40.91 5.90 4.76
C ARG A 21 40.44 5.34 3.42
N GLY A 22 41.33 4.75 2.62
CA GLY A 22 40.98 4.12 1.34
C GLY A 22 40.01 2.94 1.49
N VAL A 23 40.20 2.10 2.52
CA VAL A 23 39.29 0.97 2.81
C VAL A 23 37.93 1.50 3.25
N LYS A 24 37.91 2.54 4.10
CA LYS A 24 36.65 3.18 4.52
C LYS A 24 35.88 3.72 3.31
N LEU A 25 36.56 4.44 2.40
CA LEU A 25 35.94 4.98 1.19
C LEU A 25 35.40 3.87 0.28
N PHE A 26 36.15 2.80 0.07
CA PHE A 26 35.71 1.67 -0.74
C PHE A 26 34.48 0.98 -0.15
N VAL A 27 34.49 0.71 1.16
CA VAL A 27 33.34 0.13 1.86
C VAL A 27 32.13 1.07 1.82
N SER A 28 32.33 2.37 2.05
CA SER A 28 31.27 3.36 1.94
C SER A 28 30.67 3.42 0.54
N LEU A 29 31.50 3.30 -0.51
CA LEU A 29 31.02 3.26 -1.89
C LEU A 29 30.19 2.01 -2.16
N LEU A 30 30.67 0.83 -1.74
CA LEU A 30 29.91 -0.42 -1.87
C LEU A 30 28.56 -0.36 -1.13
N LEU A 31 28.55 0.18 0.09
CA LEU A 31 27.32 0.39 0.85
C LEU A 31 26.37 1.34 0.13
N ALA A 32 26.88 2.46 -0.41
CA ALA A 32 26.05 3.39 -1.16
C ALA A 32 25.43 2.75 -2.40
N VAL A 33 26.20 1.97 -3.17
CA VAL A 33 25.70 1.22 -4.34
C VAL A 33 24.65 0.20 -3.92
N HIS A 34 24.88 -0.55 -2.85
CA HIS A 34 23.92 -1.54 -2.35
C HIS A 34 22.62 -0.88 -1.87
N LEU A 35 22.70 0.20 -1.09
CA LEU A 35 21.52 0.95 -0.65
C LEU A 35 20.74 1.51 -1.83
N LEU A 36 21.43 2.02 -2.85
CA LEU A 36 20.80 2.48 -4.09
C LEU A 36 20.09 1.32 -4.81
N ALA A 37 20.72 0.15 -4.88
CA ALA A 37 20.15 -1.04 -5.50
C ALA A 37 18.92 -1.59 -4.75
N VAL A 38 18.88 -1.46 -3.42
CA VAL A 38 17.69 -1.79 -2.61
C VAL A 38 16.57 -0.77 -2.82
N PHE A 39 16.91 0.52 -2.98
CA PHE A 39 15.94 1.61 -3.11
C PHE A 39 15.35 1.76 -4.52
N VAL A 40 16.13 1.52 -5.56
CA VAL A 40 15.71 1.78 -6.95
C VAL A 40 14.51 0.94 -7.40
N PRO A 41 14.37 -0.37 -7.08
CA PRO A 41 13.19 -1.15 -7.41
C PRO A 41 11.86 -0.58 -6.85
N PRO A 42 11.71 -0.28 -5.53
CA PRO A 42 10.48 0.32 -5.03
C PRO A 42 10.26 1.75 -5.55
N TYR A 43 11.32 2.53 -5.78
CA TYR A 43 11.20 3.85 -6.41
C TYR A 43 10.67 3.78 -7.84
N ARG A 44 11.19 2.84 -8.64
CA ARG A 44 10.69 2.54 -9.99
C ARG A 44 9.23 2.11 -9.96
N PHE A 45 8.84 1.30 -8.98
CA PHE A 45 7.44 0.92 -8.81
C PHE A 45 6.55 2.11 -8.46
N ALA A 46 6.94 2.94 -7.48
CA ALA A 46 6.14 4.08 -7.03
C ALA A 46 5.94 5.16 -8.11
N THR A 47 6.81 5.18 -9.11
CA THR A 47 6.73 6.10 -10.26
C THR A 47 6.03 5.50 -11.48
N ARG A 48 5.46 4.30 -11.37
CA ARG A 48 4.61 3.72 -12.42
C ARG A 48 3.24 4.37 -12.39
N GLY A 49 2.80 4.82 -13.56
CA GLY A 49 1.44 5.32 -13.77
C GLY A 49 0.88 4.88 -15.13
N PRO A 50 -0.29 5.44 -15.52
CA PRO A 50 -0.97 5.07 -16.77
C PRO A 50 -0.13 5.31 -18.03
N ARG A 51 0.84 6.23 -17.97
CA ARG A 51 1.73 6.61 -19.08
C ARG A 51 3.08 5.88 -19.06
N GLY A 52 3.26 4.91 -18.17
CA GLY A 52 4.53 4.19 -17.97
C GLY A 52 5.28 4.63 -16.71
N THR A 53 6.58 4.36 -16.67
CA THR A 53 7.47 4.65 -15.53
C THR A 53 8.26 5.94 -15.79
N ALA A 54 8.62 6.68 -14.74
CA ALA A 54 9.45 7.87 -14.89
C ALA A 54 10.78 7.56 -15.61
N PRO A 55 11.21 8.38 -16.61
CA PRO A 55 12.45 8.13 -17.35
C PRO A 55 13.71 8.05 -16.48
N THR A 56 13.76 8.83 -15.41
CA THR A 56 14.86 8.83 -14.44
C THR A 56 14.95 7.51 -13.69
N ALA A 57 13.80 6.97 -13.26
CA ALA A 57 13.74 5.70 -12.56
C ALA A 57 14.15 4.53 -13.48
N GLU A 58 13.77 4.57 -14.75
CA GLU A 58 14.17 3.56 -15.74
C GLU A 58 15.69 3.63 -16.01
N GLY A 59 16.26 4.83 -16.14
CA GLY A 59 17.70 5.01 -16.32
C GLY A 59 18.53 4.50 -15.13
N MET A 60 18.11 4.84 -13.90
CA MET A 60 18.76 4.35 -12.67
C MET A 60 18.66 2.83 -12.54
N PHE A 61 17.48 2.26 -12.84
CA PHE A 61 17.28 0.82 -12.84
C PHE A 61 18.14 0.13 -13.88
N GLY A 62 18.21 0.65 -15.11
CA GLY A 62 19.06 0.11 -16.17
C GLY A 62 20.55 0.04 -15.79
N LEU A 63 21.06 1.07 -15.10
CA LEU A 63 22.43 1.11 -14.64
C LEU A 63 22.74 0.07 -13.55
N LEU A 64 21.81 -0.14 -12.61
CA LEU A 64 21.99 -1.04 -11.47
C LEU A 64 21.49 -2.47 -11.74
N LYS A 65 20.77 -2.67 -12.85
CA LYS A 65 20.12 -3.92 -13.21
C LYS A 65 20.99 -5.17 -13.04
N PRO A 66 22.23 -5.26 -13.56
CA PRO A 66 23.02 -6.47 -13.41
C PRO A 66 23.32 -6.82 -11.95
N TYR A 67 23.49 -5.81 -11.10
CA TYR A 67 23.71 -6.02 -9.67
C TYR A 67 22.41 -6.38 -8.94
N ILE A 68 21.30 -5.71 -9.27
CA ILE A 68 19.96 -6.00 -8.74
C ILE A 68 19.53 -7.43 -9.08
N ASP A 69 19.71 -7.85 -10.34
CA ASP A 69 19.37 -9.19 -10.81
C ASP A 69 20.25 -10.25 -10.13
N PHE A 70 21.57 -9.99 -10.01
CA PHE A 70 22.50 -10.88 -9.31
C PHE A 70 22.16 -11.06 -7.82
N THR A 71 21.70 -10.00 -7.16
CA THR A 71 21.31 -10.01 -5.74
C THR A 71 19.83 -10.30 -5.50
N TYR A 72 19.06 -10.51 -6.57
CA TYR A 72 17.63 -10.84 -6.54
C TYR A 72 16.76 -9.81 -5.79
N LEU A 73 17.09 -8.52 -5.89
CA LEU A 73 16.46 -7.45 -5.12
C LEU A 73 15.13 -6.92 -5.69
N ASP A 74 14.78 -7.26 -6.93
CA ASP A 74 13.59 -6.73 -7.63
C ASP A 74 12.30 -7.55 -7.43
N HIS A 75 12.35 -8.68 -6.73
CA HIS A 75 11.21 -9.59 -6.59
C HIS A 75 10.36 -9.39 -5.32
N GLY A 76 10.81 -8.58 -4.35
CA GLY A 76 10.18 -8.51 -3.03
C GLY A 76 8.85 -7.74 -2.96
N TYR A 77 8.65 -6.71 -3.80
CA TYR A 77 7.54 -5.78 -3.59
C TYR A 77 6.16 -6.38 -3.97
N PHE A 78 6.09 -7.14 -5.07
CA PHE A 78 4.82 -7.69 -5.57
C PHE A 78 4.23 -8.79 -4.66
N PHE A 79 5.06 -9.39 -3.80
CA PHE A 79 4.64 -10.45 -2.88
C PHE A 79 3.80 -9.92 -1.70
N PHE A 80 4.11 -8.72 -1.19
CA PHE A 80 3.48 -8.19 0.04
C PHE A 80 2.37 -7.17 -0.21
N ALA A 81 2.35 -6.55 -1.38
CA ALA A 81 1.32 -5.58 -1.75
C ALA A 81 0.92 -5.77 -3.22
N PRO A 82 0.31 -6.92 -3.59
CA PRO A 82 -0.38 -7.01 -4.87
C PRO A 82 -1.37 -5.85 -4.94
N ASN A 83 -1.46 -5.20 -6.11
CA ASN A 83 -2.36 -4.06 -6.30
C ASN A 83 -3.78 -4.48 -5.86
N PRO A 84 -4.28 -3.98 -4.72
CA PRO A 84 -5.65 -4.28 -4.33
C PRO A 84 -6.48 -3.59 -5.41
N GLY A 85 -7.22 -4.37 -6.20
CA GLY A 85 -8.07 -3.82 -7.25
C GLY A 85 -9.07 -2.80 -6.70
N ALA A 86 -9.95 -2.30 -7.58
CA ALA A 86 -11.08 -1.49 -7.12
C ALA A 86 -11.82 -2.23 -5.98
N SER A 87 -12.10 -1.51 -4.90
CA SER A 87 -12.93 -2.04 -3.82
C SER A 87 -14.39 -1.66 -4.02
N HIS A 88 -15.29 -2.53 -3.60
CA HIS A 88 -16.71 -2.46 -3.90
C HIS A 88 -17.52 -2.16 -2.66
N LEU A 89 -18.41 -1.17 -2.79
CA LEU A 89 -19.35 -0.77 -1.77
C LEU A 89 -20.74 -1.27 -2.16
N MET A 90 -21.42 -1.95 -1.24
CA MET A 90 -22.76 -2.46 -1.43
C MET A 90 -23.75 -1.54 -0.71
N GLU A 91 -24.82 -1.15 -1.38
CA GLU A 91 -25.98 -0.51 -0.76
C GLU A 91 -27.15 -1.50 -0.71
N VAL A 92 -27.75 -1.64 0.47
CA VAL A 92 -28.89 -2.52 0.73
C VAL A 92 -30.06 -1.66 1.15
N THR A 93 -31.13 -1.69 0.36
CA THR A 93 -32.40 -1.07 0.71
C THR A 93 -33.41 -2.16 1.03
N VAL A 94 -33.83 -2.24 2.29
CA VAL A 94 -34.87 -3.17 2.74
C VAL A 94 -36.18 -2.42 2.80
N THR A 95 -37.12 -2.82 1.96
CA THR A 95 -38.51 -2.34 2.00
C THR A 95 -39.30 -3.32 2.86
N PRO A 96 -39.79 -2.94 4.04
CA PRO A 96 -40.57 -3.83 4.89
C PRO A 96 -41.91 -4.14 4.21
N ASP A 97 -42.27 -5.42 4.14
CA ASP A 97 -43.57 -5.87 3.64
C ASP A 97 -44.61 -5.74 4.76
N ASN A 98 -44.95 -4.50 5.09
CA ASN A 98 -45.98 -4.21 6.08
C ASN A 98 -47.34 -4.11 5.38
N SER A 99 -48.23 -5.04 5.70
CA SER A 99 -49.68 -4.89 5.53
C SER A 99 -50.28 -3.74 6.36
N ASP A 100 -49.49 -3.17 7.29
CA ASP A 100 -49.78 -1.94 8.05
C ASP A 100 -48.97 -0.74 7.50
N GLY A 101 -49.39 -0.25 6.34
CA GLY A 101 -49.45 1.16 5.91
C GLY A 101 -48.24 2.11 5.90
N ASP A 102 -47.21 1.98 6.75
CA ASP A 102 -46.30 3.11 7.04
C ASP A 102 -44.82 2.75 7.27
N ALA A 103 -44.36 1.61 6.75
CA ALA A 103 -42.97 1.21 6.93
C ALA A 103 -42.04 1.89 5.92
N LYS A 104 -41.20 2.82 6.39
CA LYS A 104 -40.18 3.48 5.55
C LYS A 104 -39.05 2.51 5.16
N PRO A 105 -38.55 2.56 3.91
CA PRO A 105 -37.39 1.77 3.50
C PRO A 105 -36.16 2.07 4.37
N ILE A 106 -35.41 1.03 4.71
CA ILE A 106 -34.16 1.14 5.46
C ILE A 106 -33.00 0.93 4.49
N THR A 107 -32.24 1.99 4.22
CA THR A 107 -31.04 1.93 3.37
C THR A 107 -29.77 1.88 4.23
N ARG A 108 -28.87 0.94 3.92
CA ARG A 108 -27.57 0.77 4.59
C ARG A 108 -26.47 0.50 3.57
N ARG A 109 -25.26 1.01 3.84
CA ARG A 109 -24.08 0.81 3.00
C ARG A 109 -23.03 -0.01 3.73
N TYR A 110 -22.42 -0.97 3.05
CA TYR A 110 -21.39 -1.86 3.58
C TYR A 110 -20.14 -1.89 2.69
N PRO A 111 -18.94 -1.99 3.28
CA PRO A 111 -18.62 -1.74 4.69
C PRO A 111 -18.74 -0.24 5.07
N ASN A 112 -19.14 0.05 6.32
CA ASN A 112 -19.22 1.40 6.86
C ASN A 112 -18.24 1.59 8.02
N ARG A 113 -17.29 2.51 7.85
CA ARG A 113 -16.23 2.77 8.84
C ARG A 113 -16.75 3.24 10.20
N ASP A 114 -17.87 3.95 10.22
CA ASP A 114 -18.43 4.53 11.45
C ASP A 114 -19.31 3.53 12.22
N GLN A 115 -19.80 2.48 11.54
CA GLN A 115 -20.70 1.47 12.12
C GLN A 115 -20.01 0.12 12.36
N ASP A 116 -19.00 -0.22 11.56
CA ASP A 116 -18.36 -1.54 11.56
C ASP A 116 -17.05 -1.58 12.36
N TRP A 117 -17.11 -1.19 13.64
CA TRP A 117 -15.98 -1.31 14.57
C TRP A 117 -16.20 -2.51 15.52
N PRO A 118 -15.15 -3.28 15.90
CA PRO A 118 -13.72 -3.13 15.64
C PRO A 118 -13.31 -3.45 14.19
N ARG A 119 -12.06 -3.16 13.82
CA ARG A 119 -11.50 -3.37 12.46
C ARG A 119 -11.84 -4.73 11.83
N LEU A 120 -11.99 -5.78 12.63
CA LEU A 120 -12.35 -7.12 12.15
C LEU A 120 -13.77 -7.18 11.56
N LEU A 121 -14.73 -6.44 12.13
CA LEU A 121 -16.10 -6.37 11.63
C LEU A 121 -16.15 -5.63 10.29
N TYR A 122 -15.45 -4.49 10.19
CA TYR A 122 -15.24 -3.80 8.91
C TYR A 122 -14.66 -4.75 7.86
N HIS A 123 -13.62 -5.49 8.23
CA HIS A 123 -12.97 -6.42 7.31
C HIS A 123 -13.93 -7.54 6.85
N ARG A 124 -14.80 -8.04 7.73
CA ARG A 124 -15.82 -9.02 7.36
C ARG A 124 -16.80 -8.45 6.32
N HIS A 125 -17.33 -7.25 6.55
CA HIS A 125 -18.26 -6.63 5.60
C HIS A 125 -17.58 -6.23 4.29
N PHE A 126 -16.31 -5.84 4.35
CA PHE A 126 -15.47 -5.63 3.16
C PHE A 126 -15.32 -6.92 2.34
N MET A 127 -14.96 -8.05 2.98
CA MET A 127 -14.84 -9.32 2.26
C MET A 127 -16.18 -9.80 1.69
N LEU A 128 -17.29 -9.51 2.38
CA LEU A 128 -18.63 -9.83 1.89
C LEU A 128 -19.01 -9.01 0.65
N SER A 129 -18.71 -7.70 0.63
CA SER A 129 -19.00 -6.86 -0.53
C SER A 129 -18.16 -7.26 -1.74
N GLU A 130 -16.88 -7.60 -1.55
CA GLU A 130 -16.03 -8.14 -2.62
C GLU A 130 -16.55 -9.48 -3.16
N TRP A 131 -16.98 -10.39 -2.28
CA TRP A 131 -17.54 -11.67 -2.69
C TRP A 131 -18.85 -11.50 -3.48
N LEU A 132 -19.76 -10.65 -3.01
CA LEU A 132 -21.00 -10.36 -3.72
C LEU A 132 -20.73 -9.72 -5.08
N ASN A 133 -19.79 -8.79 -5.17
CA ASN A 133 -19.37 -8.22 -6.43
C ASN A 133 -18.85 -9.30 -7.38
N SER A 134 -18.01 -10.22 -6.90
CA SER A 134 -17.48 -11.31 -7.75
C SER A 134 -18.56 -12.24 -8.32
N GLY A 135 -19.68 -12.44 -7.60
CA GLY A 135 -20.76 -13.33 -8.01
C GLY A 135 -21.89 -12.66 -8.78
N PHE A 136 -22.12 -11.36 -8.56
CA PHE A 136 -23.30 -10.64 -9.06
C PHE A 136 -22.99 -9.39 -9.87
N ALA A 137 -21.72 -8.96 -9.97
CA ALA A 137 -21.38 -7.81 -10.80
C ALA A 137 -21.70 -8.11 -12.28
N PRO A 138 -22.36 -7.19 -12.99
CA PRO A 138 -22.52 -7.31 -14.43
C PRO A 138 -21.13 -7.33 -15.08
N SER A 139 -20.95 -8.19 -16.08
CA SER A 139 -19.70 -8.32 -16.84
C SER A 139 -19.26 -7.05 -17.58
N THR A 140 -20.13 -6.04 -17.62
CA THR A 140 -19.85 -4.72 -18.18
C THR A 140 -20.15 -3.68 -17.09
N PRO A 141 -19.19 -2.81 -16.72
CA PRO A 141 -19.48 -1.66 -15.88
C PRO A 141 -20.61 -0.84 -16.51
N PRO A 142 -21.56 -0.31 -15.72
CA PRO A 142 -22.60 0.55 -16.29
C PRO A 142 -21.94 1.80 -16.90
N ALA A 143 -22.55 2.33 -17.98
CA ALA A 143 -21.89 3.30 -18.86
C ALA A 143 -21.48 4.60 -18.18
N ASP A 144 -22.13 4.94 -17.06
CA ASP A 144 -21.86 6.05 -16.15
C ASP A 144 -20.57 5.90 -15.34
N ILE A 145 -20.08 4.67 -15.08
CA ILE A 145 -18.79 4.42 -14.42
C ILE A 145 -17.62 4.58 -15.41
N LEU A 146 -17.88 4.42 -16.71
CA LEU A 146 -16.90 4.66 -17.78
C LEU A 146 -16.77 6.15 -18.12
N GLN A 147 -17.69 6.99 -17.64
CA GLN A 147 -17.62 8.43 -17.78
C GLN A 147 -16.52 8.96 -16.85
N SER A 148 -15.55 9.65 -17.45
CA SER A 148 -14.43 10.23 -16.73
C SER A 148 -14.91 11.19 -15.62
N PRO A 149 -14.16 11.35 -14.51
CA PRO A 149 -14.52 12.25 -13.40
C PRO A 149 -14.83 13.71 -13.80
N GLU A 150 -14.47 14.14 -15.00
CA GLU A 150 -14.81 15.45 -15.55
C GLU A 150 -16.32 15.64 -15.80
N GLU A 151 -17.08 14.58 -16.12
CA GLU A 151 -18.52 14.68 -16.40
C GLU A 151 -19.37 14.84 -15.12
N TRP A 152 -18.97 14.25 -13.98
CA TRP A 152 -19.65 14.45 -12.70
C TRP A 152 -19.57 15.91 -12.21
N ASN A 153 -18.44 16.58 -12.46
CA ASN A 153 -18.23 17.97 -12.07
C ASN A 153 -18.86 18.99 -13.02
N SER A 154 -19.12 18.63 -14.28
CA SER A 154 -19.75 19.53 -15.26
C SER A 154 -21.28 19.51 -15.21
N GLY A 155 -21.90 18.41 -14.75
CA GLY A 155 -23.36 18.26 -14.70
C GLY A 155 -24.07 18.93 -13.52
N ASN A 156 -23.39 19.15 -12.39
CA ASN A 156 -24.03 19.65 -11.16
C ASN A 156 -23.90 21.17 -10.92
N GLY A 157 -23.30 21.91 -11.84
CA GLY A 157 -23.10 23.37 -11.72
C GLY A 157 -24.35 24.23 -12.00
N ASN A 158 -25.37 23.70 -12.68
CA ASN A 158 -26.51 24.52 -13.17
C ASN A 158 -27.81 24.38 -12.36
N ALA A 159 -27.86 23.58 -11.31
CA ALA A 159 -29.10 23.34 -10.54
C ALA A 159 -29.30 24.27 -9.31
N ARG A 160 -28.45 25.29 -9.12
CA ARG A 160 -28.50 26.18 -7.92
C ARG A 160 -28.71 27.67 -8.19
N SER A 161 -29.24 28.05 -9.36
CA SER A 161 -29.50 29.46 -9.68
C SER A 161 -30.93 29.72 -10.18
N THR A 162 -31.95 29.32 -9.43
CA THR A 162 -33.30 29.91 -9.53
C THR A 162 -34.06 29.77 -8.21
N ARG A 163 -33.84 30.72 -7.30
CA ARG A 163 -34.89 31.28 -6.45
C ARG A 163 -34.48 32.63 -5.91
#